data_AF-H0EXQ5-F1
#
_entry.id   AF-H0EXQ5-F1
#
_cell.length_a   1.000
_cell.length_b   1.000
_cell.length_c   1.000
_cell.angle_alpha   90.00
_cell.angle_beta   90.00
_cell.angle_gamma   90.00
#
_symmetry.space_group_name_H-M   'P 1'
#
loop_
_entity.id
_entity.type
_entity.pdbx_description
1 polymer ?
#
loop_
_entity_poly.entity_id
_entity_poly.type
_entity_poly.pdbx_seq_one_letter_code
_entity_poly.pdbx_strand_id
1 'polypeptide(L)'
;MGIRLSLGFLWTSDLRSLRIIPILIRNEFTTIMKAVTLGLAIMALATQVSAFPSIGAEQAARLAASQIGKRSTLARDGVKKRVVFDPASQYVSTTGNHKFVPPNFAAGDVRGPCPGLNAAANHGYIPHNGVGSMGDFINGVNVAYGMSLDLGGFLALYGAIFDGNLLGYSIGGPTSLNQLPLGNLLGLTGAPQGLSGSHNKYEADTSPTRGDLYKVGNNYKLQVPQFQQYYDATQYDNLLDFRVSRFNDSLTTNGYFFFGPFAGILVAPAGFSFPVRMMANHSDEFPTGMLSKENLKSFFAITGESGNFQYNEGHERIPDNWYKLPIGDEYTILGFLADVLDFGEKYLPLLQTGGNTGKPNTFTPVDLGSVTKGVFSAATLLEGNNLECYFFQISQNALPDILGGSQSSIGNKNSVLGPLSTTIVTRLQGLGCPKLEAIDQTQYNQFPGYNMCPNGCKGY
;
A
#
# COMPACT_ATOMS: atom_id res chain seq x y z
N MET A 1 38.84 -30.71 70.10
CA MET A 1 38.91 -30.42 68.66
C MET A 1 38.00 -31.43 67.97
N GLY A 2 36.69 -31.15 67.84
CA GLY A 2 35.67 -32.14 67.39
C GLY A 2 35.72 -32.36 65.87
N ILE A 3 35.72 -33.56 65.27
CA ILE A 3 35.11 -34.89 65.51
C ILE A 3 33.59 -34.94 65.34
N ARG A 4 33.12 -35.48 64.21
CA ARG A 4 32.36 -36.76 64.03
C ARG A 4 32.06 -36.95 62.52
N LEU A 5 32.53 -38.01 61.84
CA LEU A 5 31.98 -39.40 61.76
C LEU A 5 30.54 -39.40 61.21
N SER A 6 30.09 -40.21 60.25
CA SER A 6 30.54 -41.47 59.63
C SER A 6 29.47 -41.87 58.60
N LEU A 7 29.78 -42.73 57.61
CA LEU A 7 28.90 -43.86 57.24
C LEU A 7 29.67 -44.85 56.34
N GLY A 8 29.79 -46.08 56.83
CA GLY A 8 30.45 -47.22 56.18
C GLY A 8 29.50 -48.09 55.34
N PHE A 9 30.08 -48.88 54.43
CA PHE A 9 30.10 -50.37 54.39
C PHE A 9 29.04 -50.97 53.43
N LEU A 10 29.45 -51.60 52.30
CA LEU A 10 29.58 -53.06 52.05
C LEU A 10 28.21 -53.76 51.81
N TRP A 11 27.93 -54.68 50.87
CA TRP A 11 28.67 -55.53 49.93
C TRP A 11 27.66 -56.17 48.93
N THR A 12 28.12 -56.54 47.73
CA THR A 12 27.74 -57.68 46.84
C THR A 12 26.30 -58.17 46.68
N SER A 13 25.85 -58.40 45.44
CA SER A 13 25.94 -59.72 44.77
C SER A 13 25.20 -59.71 43.42
N ASP A 14 25.85 -60.31 42.43
CA ASP A 14 25.44 -60.43 41.03
C ASP A 14 24.58 -61.68 40.77
N LEU A 15 23.91 -61.67 39.61
CA LEU A 15 23.37 -62.78 38.81
C LEU A 15 21.90 -63.26 38.98
N ARG A 16 21.16 -62.95 37.90
CA ARG A 16 20.21 -63.79 37.14
C ARG A 16 18.83 -64.06 37.77
N SER A 17 17.77 -63.54 37.13
CA SER A 17 16.90 -64.32 36.23
C SER A 17 15.56 -63.61 35.88
N LEU A 18 15.05 -63.91 34.68
CA LEU A 18 13.65 -63.77 34.18
C LEU A 18 13.14 -62.33 33.92
N ARG A 19 13.27 -61.77 32.70
CA ARG A 19 12.41 -61.90 31.48
C ARG A 19 10.91 -61.59 31.65
N ILE A 20 10.38 -60.90 30.62
CA ILE A 20 8.96 -60.66 30.21
C ILE A 20 8.37 -59.39 30.91
N ILE A 21 8.01 -58.24 30.31
CA ILE A 21 7.39 -57.84 29.01
C ILE A 21 7.78 -56.38 28.61
N PRO A 22 7.98 -56.07 27.30
CA PRO A 22 8.15 -54.74 26.71
C PRO A 22 6.82 -54.16 26.16
N ILE A 23 6.86 -53.00 25.48
CA ILE A 23 5.76 -52.35 24.72
C ILE A 23 5.08 -51.21 25.50
N LEU A 24 5.67 -50.01 25.48
CA LEU A 24 4.88 -48.77 25.44
C LEU A 24 5.68 -47.54 24.94
N ILE A 25 7.01 -47.62 24.81
CA ILE A 25 7.84 -46.41 24.53
C ILE A 25 8.27 -46.30 23.06
N ARG A 26 7.99 -47.30 22.20
CA ARG A 26 8.45 -47.30 20.79
C ARG A 26 7.47 -46.71 19.75
N ASN A 27 6.20 -46.48 20.11
CA ASN A 27 5.20 -46.00 19.13
C ASN A 27 5.07 -44.47 19.04
N GLU A 28 5.40 -43.74 20.10
CA GLU A 28 5.26 -42.26 20.06
C GLU A 28 6.41 -41.57 19.32
N PHE A 29 7.65 -42.04 19.49
CA PHE A 29 8.80 -41.47 18.78
C PHE A 29 8.76 -41.73 17.27
N THR A 30 8.19 -42.86 16.83
CA THR A 30 8.12 -43.21 15.41
C THR A 30 6.99 -42.45 14.68
N THR A 31 5.96 -42.02 15.41
CA THR A 31 4.85 -41.23 14.86
C THR A 31 5.22 -39.75 14.74
N ILE A 32 5.94 -39.21 15.72
CA ILE A 32 6.45 -37.82 15.68
C ILE A 32 7.50 -37.66 14.58
N MET A 33 8.39 -38.64 14.39
CA MET A 33 9.43 -38.55 13.34
C MET A 33 8.85 -38.66 11.92
N LYS A 34 7.77 -39.43 11.73
CA LYS A 34 7.03 -39.53 10.46
C LYS A 34 6.20 -38.28 10.15
N ALA A 35 5.61 -37.64 11.16
CA ALA A 35 4.91 -36.36 10.99
C ALA A 35 5.88 -35.22 10.61
N VAL A 36 7.09 -35.22 11.18
CA VAL A 36 8.13 -34.22 10.86
C VAL A 36 8.72 -34.45 9.46
N THR A 37 8.90 -35.71 9.03
CA THR A 37 9.40 -35.99 7.66
C THR A 37 8.33 -35.81 6.59
N LEU A 38 7.05 -36.04 6.87
CA LEU A 38 5.97 -35.76 5.92
C LEU A 38 5.70 -34.24 5.77
N GLY A 39 5.85 -33.46 6.85
CA GLY A 39 5.78 -32.00 6.81
C GLY A 39 6.93 -31.35 6.03
N LEU A 40 8.13 -31.93 6.07
CA LEU A 40 9.29 -31.46 5.29
C LEU A 40 9.20 -31.83 3.80
N ALA A 41 8.54 -32.93 3.44
CA ALA A 41 8.35 -33.33 2.04
C ALA A 41 7.26 -32.50 1.33
N ILE A 42 6.25 -31.99 2.05
CA ILE A 42 5.22 -31.12 1.47
C ILE A 42 5.76 -29.69 1.22
N MET A 43 6.74 -29.23 2.00
CA MET A 43 7.43 -27.95 1.70
C MET A 43 8.36 -28.02 0.48
N ALA A 44 8.79 -29.21 0.06
CA ALA A 44 9.65 -29.37 -1.12
C ALA A 44 8.89 -29.42 -2.46
N LEU A 45 7.55 -29.53 -2.43
CA LEU A 45 6.71 -29.64 -3.64
C LEU A 45 5.86 -28.38 -3.94
N ALA A 46 5.86 -27.39 -3.04
CA ALA A 46 5.20 -26.09 -3.27
C ALA A 46 6.12 -25.03 -3.90
N THR A 47 7.39 -25.34 -4.19
CA THR A 47 8.40 -24.38 -4.67
C THR A 47 8.61 -24.37 -6.19
N GLN A 48 7.73 -25.00 -6.99
CA GLN A 48 7.90 -25.08 -8.45
C GLN A 48 6.89 -24.25 -9.26
N VAL A 49 6.15 -23.33 -8.64
CA VAL A 49 5.43 -22.26 -9.37
C VAL A 49 5.70 -20.90 -8.71
N SER A 50 6.98 -20.56 -8.60
CA SER A 50 7.45 -19.18 -8.42
C SER A 50 8.77 -19.04 -9.17
N ALA A 51 8.70 -19.21 -10.49
CA ALA A 51 9.70 -18.66 -11.39
C ALA A 51 9.16 -17.24 -11.69
N PHE A 52 9.68 -16.12 -11.20
CA PHE A 52 11.01 -15.74 -10.80
C PHE A 52 10.95 -14.51 -9.86
N PRO A 53 11.23 -14.63 -8.54
CA PRO A 53 11.33 -13.48 -7.65
C PRO A 53 12.52 -12.55 -8.00
N SER A 54 13.58 -13.13 -8.58
CA SER A 54 14.78 -12.39 -8.98
C SER A 54 14.56 -11.54 -10.23
N ILE A 55 13.69 -11.93 -11.17
CA ILE A 55 13.44 -11.15 -12.38
C ILE A 55 12.69 -9.86 -12.06
N GLY A 56 11.70 -9.90 -11.16
CA GLY A 56 10.98 -8.69 -10.75
C GLY A 56 11.89 -7.68 -10.03
N ALA A 57 12.72 -8.15 -9.10
CA ALA A 57 13.68 -7.31 -8.38
C ALA A 57 14.82 -6.81 -9.28
N GLU A 58 15.34 -7.66 -10.19
CA GLU A 58 16.40 -7.30 -11.11
C GLU A 58 15.91 -6.36 -12.22
N GLN A 59 14.67 -6.49 -12.68
CA GLN A 59 14.06 -5.60 -13.66
C GLN A 59 13.68 -4.25 -13.03
N ALA A 60 13.18 -4.25 -11.78
CA ALA A 60 13.01 -3.02 -11.00
C ALA A 60 14.34 -2.32 -10.74
N ALA A 61 15.42 -3.06 -10.43
CA ALA A 61 16.76 -2.50 -10.24
C ALA A 61 17.38 -1.99 -11.55
N ARG A 62 17.18 -2.68 -12.68
CA ARG A 62 17.63 -2.23 -14.02
C ARG A 62 16.88 -0.98 -14.47
N LEU A 63 15.59 -0.88 -14.18
CA LEU A 63 14.81 0.34 -14.45
C LEU A 63 15.22 1.48 -13.53
N ALA A 64 15.43 1.23 -12.24
CA ALA A 64 15.98 2.20 -11.32
C ALA A 64 17.34 2.71 -11.82
N ALA A 65 18.22 1.81 -12.28
CA ALA A 65 19.51 2.14 -12.87
C ALA A 65 19.38 2.96 -14.17
N SER A 66 18.38 2.68 -15.01
CA SER A 66 18.10 3.45 -16.25
C SER A 66 17.61 4.88 -16.02
N GLN A 67 17.19 5.19 -14.78
CA GLN A 67 16.72 6.52 -14.37
C GLN A 67 17.77 7.26 -13.50
N ILE A 68 18.91 6.63 -13.18
CA ILE A 68 20.02 7.28 -12.47
C ILE A 68 20.60 8.39 -13.36
N GLY A 69 20.66 9.61 -12.84
CA GLY A 69 21.27 10.76 -13.51
C GLY A 69 20.34 11.67 -14.31
N LYS A 70 19.02 11.38 -14.35
CA LYS A 70 18.03 12.37 -14.84
C LYS A 70 17.77 13.39 -13.75
N ARG A 71 18.12 14.65 -14.00
CA ARG A 71 17.86 15.80 -13.13
C ARG A 71 16.34 16.01 -13.08
N SER A 72 15.75 16.03 -11.89
CA SER A 72 14.32 16.35 -11.74
C SER A 72 14.09 17.82 -12.06
N THR A 73 13.24 18.09 -13.06
CA THR A 73 12.71 19.41 -13.41
C THR A 73 11.23 19.20 -13.68
N LEU A 74 10.38 19.32 -12.66
CA LEU A 74 8.97 18.87 -12.61
C LEU A 74 8.01 19.41 -13.71
N ALA A 75 8.53 20.07 -14.73
CA ALA A 75 7.87 20.23 -16.02
C ALA A 75 7.76 18.86 -16.75
N ARG A 76 6.56 18.52 -17.21
CA ARG A 76 6.41 17.64 -18.37
C ARG A 76 7.29 18.21 -19.48
N ASP A 77 8.31 17.48 -19.92
CA ASP A 77 9.00 17.83 -21.15
C ASP A 77 7.93 18.04 -22.23
N GLY A 78 7.92 19.24 -22.85
CA GLY A 78 7.03 19.57 -23.97
C GLY A 78 7.30 18.72 -25.22
N VAL A 79 8.30 17.84 -25.16
CA VAL A 79 8.52 16.78 -26.14
C VAL A 79 7.43 15.74 -25.94
N LYS A 80 6.27 15.96 -26.57
CA LYS A 80 5.28 14.93 -26.84
C LYS A 80 5.98 13.79 -27.57
N LYS A 81 6.52 12.81 -26.83
CA LYS A 81 6.81 11.49 -27.38
C LYS A 81 5.49 11.09 -28.05
N ARG A 82 5.51 10.85 -29.37
CA ARG A 82 4.29 10.41 -30.05
C ARG A 82 3.85 9.14 -29.35
N VAL A 83 2.76 9.25 -28.61
CA VAL A 83 2.07 8.14 -27.99
C VAL A 83 1.49 7.34 -29.15
N VAL A 84 2.13 6.22 -29.48
CA VAL A 84 1.70 5.36 -30.59
C VAL A 84 0.85 4.25 -30.00
N PHE A 85 -0.40 4.19 -30.45
CA PHE A 85 -1.30 3.09 -30.09
C PHE A 85 -0.78 1.79 -30.70
N ASP A 86 -0.64 0.77 -29.85
CA ASP A 86 -0.38 -0.61 -30.23
C ASP A 86 -1.43 -1.51 -29.56
N PRO A 87 -2.44 -1.99 -30.31
CA PRO A 87 -3.51 -2.77 -29.75
C PRO A 87 -3.02 -4.09 -29.12
N ALA A 88 -1.93 -4.68 -29.63
CA ALA A 88 -1.47 -5.98 -29.15
C ALA A 88 -0.84 -5.90 -27.76
N SER A 89 -0.04 -4.87 -27.49
CA SER A 89 0.62 -4.68 -26.19
C SER A 89 -0.25 -3.95 -25.16
N GLN A 90 -1.25 -3.18 -25.61
CA GLN A 90 -2.12 -2.41 -24.71
C GLN A 90 -3.45 -3.08 -24.39
N TYR A 91 -3.92 -4.06 -25.19
CA TYR A 91 -5.18 -4.73 -24.89
C TYR A 91 -5.11 -5.46 -23.55
N VAL A 92 -6.10 -5.20 -22.70
CA VAL A 92 -6.25 -5.86 -21.40
C VAL A 92 -7.38 -6.86 -21.49
N SER A 93 -7.04 -8.14 -21.39
CA SER A 93 -8.02 -9.21 -21.53
C SER A 93 -9.04 -9.19 -20.38
N THR A 94 -10.31 -9.33 -20.72
CA THR A 94 -11.42 -9.52 -19.78
C THR A 94 -12.11 -10.87 -20.00
N THR A 95 -11.41 -11.82 -20.65
CA THR A 95 -11.92 -13.14 -21.02
C THR A 95 -10.96 -14.24 -20.57
N GLY A 96 -11.37 -15.51 -20.72
CA GLY A 96 -10.54 -16.65 -20.33
C GLY A 96 -10.12 -16.60 -18.86
N ASN A 97 -8.81 -16.56 -18.61
CA ASN A 97 -8.23 -16.45 -17.25
C ASN A 97 -8.53 -15.10 -16.58
N HIS A 98 -8.85 -14.07 -17.36
CA HIS A 98 -9.17 -12.73 -16.88
C HIS A 98 -10.66 -12.38 -17.01
N LYS A 99 -11.51 -13.40 -17.18
CA LYS A 99 -12.96 -13.19 -17.09
C LYS A 99 -13.32 -12.63 -15.72
N PHE A 100 -14.29 -11.71 -15.68
CA PHE A 100 -14.78 -11.20 -14.41
C PHE A 100 -15.34 -12.35 -13.55
N VAL A 101 -14.94 -12.34 -12.28
CA VAL A 101 -15.53 -13.12 -11.20
C VAL A 101 -15.90 -12.15 -10.08
N PRO A 102 -17.15 -12.13 -9.58
CA PRO A 102 -17.50 -11.30 -8.43
C PRO A 102 -16.84 -11.85 -7.17
N PRO A 103 -16.45 -11.00 -6.19
CA PRO A 103 -15.85 -11.46 -4.96
C PRO A 103 -16.83 -12.32 -4.15
N ASN A 104 -16.33 -13.43 -3.60
CA ASN A 104 -17.06 -14.24 -2.64
C ASN A 104 -16.67 -13.85 -1.21
N PHE A 105 -17.31 -12.80 -0.69
CA PHE A 105 -17.07 -12.33 0.68
C PHE A 105 -17.33 -13.41 1.75
N ALA A 106 -18.27 -14.33 1.51
CA ALA A 106 -18.54 -15.44 2.42
C ALA A 106 -17.40 -16.48 2.46
N ALA A 107 -16.61 -16.58 1.38
CA ALA A 107 -15.39 -17.40 1.33
C ALA A 107 -14.13 -16.65 1.80
N GLY A 108 -14.25 -15.38 2.19
CA GLY A 108 -13.15 -14.58 2.72
C GLY A 108 -12.42 -13.72 1.70
N ASP A 109 -12.94 -13.56 0.48
CA ASP A 109 -12.41 -12.56 -0.44
C ASP A 109 -12.56 -11.16 0.16
N VAL A 110 -11.58 -10.28 -0.07
CA VAL A 110 -11.58 -8.92 0.46
C VAL A 110 -11.47 -7.88 -0.67
N ARG A 111 -12.18 -6.77 -0.50
CA ARG A 111 -12.13 -5.57 -1.35
C ARG A 111 -12.04 -4.35 -0.44
N GLY A 112 -11.54 -3.24 -0.96
CA GLY A 112 -11.27 -2.06 -0.14
C GLY A 112 -11.43 -0.73 -0.87
N PRO A 113 -10.71 0.31 -0.44
CA PRO A 113 -10.93 1.67 -0.92
C PRO A 113 -10.44 1.90 -2.35
N CYS A 114 -9.56 1.04 -2.89
CA CYS A 114 -8.96 1.21 -4.20
C CYS A 114 -9.77 0.49 -5.31
N PRO A 115 -10.52 1.21 -6.16
CA PRO A 115 -11.31 0.59 -7.23
C PRO A 115 -10.45 -0.15 -8.26
N GLY A 116 -9.24 0.35 -8.55
CA GLY A 116 -8.32 -0.30 -9.48
C GLY A 116 -7.83 -1.67 -8.98
N LEU A 117 -7.48 -1.78 -7.69
CA LEU A 117 -7.10 -3.07 -7.12
C LEU A 117 -8.30 -4.02 -7.01
N ASN A 118 -9.48 -3.51 -6.68
CA ASN A 118 -10.71 -4.30 -6.64
C ASN A 118 -11.03 -4.91 -8.02
N ALA A 119 -10.97 -4.10 -9.08
CA ALA A 119 -11.16 -4.58 -10.45
C ALA A 119 -10.07 -5.57 -10.89
N ALA A 120 -8.80 -5.29 -10.57
CA ALA A 120 -7.70 -6.20 -10.90
C ALA A 120 -7.86 -7.57 -10.22
N ALA A 121 -8.33 -7.62 -8.97
CA ALA A 121 -8.63 -8.86 -8.27
C ALA A 121 -9.83 -9.59 -8.90
N ASN A 122 -10.90 -8.87 -9.25
CA ASN A 122 -12.07 -9.43 -9.92
C ASN A 122 -11.76 -10.04 -11.31
N HIS A 123 -10.69 -9.59 -11.95
CA HIS A 123 -10.20 -10.09 -13.23
C HIS A 123 -8.93 -10.95 -13.11
N GLY A 124 -8.49 -11.32 -11.90
CA GLY A 124 -7.35 -12.22 -11.70
C GLY A 124 -5.98 -11.68 -12.15
N TYR A 125 -5.84 -10.36 -12.31
CA TYR A 125 -4.52 -9.72 -12.52
C TYR A 125 -3.69 -9.65 -11.25
N ILE A 126 -4.36 -9.68 -10.11
CA ILE A 126 -3.81 -9.93 -8.78
C ILE A 126 -4.63 -11.07 -8.13
N PRO A 127 -4.17 -11.70 -7.03
CA PRO A 127 -4.91 -12.76 -6.37
C PRO A 127 -6.37 -12.39 -6.11
N HIS A 128 -7.29 -13.25 -6.56
CA HIS A 128 -8.72 -12.96 -6.56
C HIS A 128 -9.30 -12.72 -5.15
N ASN A 129 -8.72 -13.39 -4.16
CA ASN A 129 -9.07 -13.21 -2.75
C ASN A 129 -8.74 -11.83 -2.19
N GLY A 130 -8.00 -10.98 -2.93
CA GLY A 130 -7.62 -9.64 -2.50
C GLY A 130 -6.44 -9.60 -1.54
N VAL A 131 -5.66 -10.68 -1.42
CA VAL A 131 -4.42 -10.73 -0.63
C VAL A 131 -3.28 -11.21 -1.51
N GLY A 132 -2.29 -10.36 -1.70
CA GLY A 132 -1.16 -10.63 -2.60
C GLY A 132 0.18 -10.26 -1.99
N SER A 133 1.23 -10.81 -2.59
CA SER A 133 2.61 -10.38 -2.34
C SER A 133 2.91 -9.06 -3.05
N MET A 134 4.02 -8.41 -2.69
CA MET A 134 4.49 -7.23 -3.43
C MET A 134 4.64 -7.50 -4.93
N GLY A 135 5.16 -8.68 -5.30
CA GLY A 135 5.35 -9.07 -6.71
C GLY A 135 4.04 -9.18 -7.48
N ASP A 136 2.99 -9.71 -6.83
CA ASP A 136 1.65 -9.79 -7.41
C ASP A 136 1.12 -8.40 -7.73
N PHE A 137 1.26 -7.45 -6.80
CA PHE A 137 0.78 -6.09 -7.00
C PHE A 137 1.58 -5.35 -8.08
N ILE A 138 2.92 -5.41 -8.03
CA ILE A 138 3.81 -4.75 -9.00
C ILE A 138 3.49 -5.21 -10.43
N ASN A 139 3.46 -6.52 -10.64
CA ASN A 139 3.18 -7.08 -11.96
C ASN A 139 1.73 -6.85 -12.36
N GLY A 140 0.79 -7.09 -11.45
CA GLY A 140 -0.64 -7.01 -11.72
C GLY A 140 -1.09 -5.62 -12.17
N VAL A 141 -0.66 -4.55 -11.49
CA VAL A 141 -1.03 -3.17 -11.88
C VAL A 141 -0.31 -2.69 -13.14
N ASN A 142 0.90 -3.18 -13.41
CA ASN A 142 1.58 -2.90 -14.66
C ASN A 142 0.88 -3.58 -15.85
N VAL A 143 0.53 -4.86 -15.69
CA VAL A 143 -0.16 -5.62 -16.73
C VAL A 143 -1.58 -5.09 -16.94
N ALA A 144 -2.33 -4.81 -15.86
CA ALA A 144 -3.72 -4.36 -15.95
C ALA A 144 -3.87 -2.89 -16.37
N TYR A 145 -2.95 -2.00 -15.97
CA TYR A 145 -3.16 -0.56 -16.11
C TYR A 145 -2.01 0.22 -16.70
N GLY A 146 -0.84 -0.39 -16.92
CA GLY A 146 0.33 0.37 -17.39
C GLY A 146 0.90 1.30 -16.34
N MET A 147 0.66 1.01 -15.05
CA MET A 147 1.43 1.63 -13.96
C MET A 147 2.88 1.15 -14.07
N SER A 148 3.83 2.07 -14.06
CA SER A 148 5.24 1.72 -14.17
C SER A 148 5.73 0.90 -12.98
N LEU A 149 6.82 0.16 -13.17
CA LEU A 149 7.39 -0.67 -12.11
C LEU A 149 7.97 0.16 -10.96
N ASP A 150 8.33 1.44 -11.17
CA ASP A 150 8.80 2.31 -10.09
C ASP A 150 7.66 2.68 -9.13
N LEU A 151 6.54 3.17 -9.66
CA LEU A 151 5.37 3.54 -8.89
C LEU A 151 4.71 2.30 -8.26
N GLY A 152 4.52 1.24 -9.05
CA GLY A 152 3.98 -0.03 -8.55
C GLY A 152 4.85 -0.64 -7.45
N GLY A 153 6.18 -0.61 -7.63
CA GLY A 153 7.16 -1.06 -6.64
C GLY A 153 7.07 -0.29 -5.33
N PHE A 154 7.05 1.04 -5.43
CA PHE A 154 6.94 1.91 -4.26
C PHE A 154 5.63 1.66 -3.49
N LEU A 155 4.48 1.67 -4.17
CA LEU A 155 3.17 1.52 -3.55
C LEU A 155 2.97 0.12 -2.93
N ALA A 156 3.40 -0.94 -3.63
CA ALA A 156 3.30 -2.30 -3.12
C ALA A 156 4.14 -2.52 -1.86
N LEU A 157 5.34 -1.93 -1.83
CA LEU A 157 6.25 -2.02 -0.69
C LEU A 157 5.75 -1.19 0.49
N TYR A 158 5.24 0.02 0.24
CA TYR A 158 4.57 0.82 1.25
C TYR A 158 3.39 0.06 1.86
N GLY A 159 2.50 -0.51 1.03
CA GLY A 159 1.38 -1.31 1.51
C GLY A 159 1.80 -2.53 2.33
N ALA A 160 2.84 -3.25 1.90
CA ALA A 160 3.35 -4.40 2.65
C ALA A 160 3.85 -4.03 4.05
N ILE A 161 4.36 -2.81 4.23
CA ILE A 161 4.89 -2.33 5.51
C ILE A 161 3.78 -1.77 6.41
N PHE A 162 2.94 -0.88 5.88
CA PHE A 162 1.96 -0.16 6.70
C PHE A 162 0.66 -0.94 6.92
N ASP A 163 0.31 -1.81 5.98
CA ASP A 163 -0.98 -2.48 5.93
C ASP A 163 -0.85 -4.00 6.01
N GLY A 164 0.38 -4.48 5.80
CA GLY A 164 0.71 -5.85 5.52
C GLY A 164 1.54 -6.55 6.58
N ASN A 165 2.09 -7.69 6.18
CA ASN A 165 2.98 -8.52 6.99
C ASN A 165 4.44 -8.45 6.52
N LEU A 166 4.83 -7.34 5.88
CA LEU A 166 6.12 -7.08 5.22
C LEU A 166 6.36 -7.86 3.91
N LEU A 167 5.58 -8.92 3.62
CA LEU A 167 5.70 -9.71 2.41
C LEU A 167 4.55 -9.44 1.42
N GLY A 168 3.39 -9.10 1.96
CA GLY A 168 2.16 -8.83 1.23
C GLY A 168 1.15 -8.11 2.09
N TYR A 169 0.03 -7.74 1.47
CA TYR A 169 -1.05 -7.02 2.15
C TYR A 169 -2.42 -7.36 1.59
N SER A 170 -3.45 -7.05 2.39
CA SER A 170 -4.85 -7.11 2.00
C SER A 170 -5.24 -5.81 1.30
N ILE A 171 -5.89 -5.89 0.13
CA ILE A 171 -6.45 -4.71 -0.57
C ILE A 171 -7.71 -4.18 0.13
N GLY A 172 -8.25 -4.92 1.09
CA GLY A 172 -9.40 -4.58 1.92
C GLY A 172 -9.00 -4.38 3.39
N GLY A 173 -9.81 -4.90 4.31
CA GLY A 173 -9.54 -4.84 5.74
C GLY A 173 -8.67 -6.00 6.27
N PRO A 174 -8.59 -6.14 7.62
CA PRO A 174 -7.88 -7.24 8.26
C PRO A 174 -8.47 -8.59 7.87
N THR A 175 -7.62 -9.59 7.65
CA THR A 175 -8.04 -10.94 7.23
C THR A 175 -7.05 -12.00 7.73
N SER A 176 -7.56 -13.22 7.98
CA SER A 176 -6.73 -14.37 8.35
C SER A 176 -5.81 -14.83 7.22
N LEU A 177 -6.07 -14.42 5.99
CA LEU A 177 -5.24 -14.73 4.81
C LEU A 177 -3.92 -13.96 4.79
N ASN A 178 -3.79 -12.90 5.58
CA ASN A 178 -2.61 -12.03 5.63
C ASN A 178 -2.00 -11.96 7.03
N GLN A 179 -1.81 -13.12 7.68
CA GLN A 179 -1.24 -13.18 9.02
C GLN A 179 0.27 -12.97 9.02
N LEU A 180 0.80 -12.54 10.17
CA LEU A 180 2.24 -12.42 10.38
C LEU A 180 2.89 -13.82 10.42
N PRO A 181 4.08 -13.98 9.80
CA PRO A 181 4.86 -15.20 9.96
C PRO A 181 5.08 -15.51 11.45
N LEU A 182 4.90 -16.77 11.83
CA LEU A 182 5.06 -17.25 13.21
C LEU A 182 4.17 -16.51 14.24
N GLY A 183 3.04 -15.93 13.84
CA GLY A 183 2.08 -15.31 14.77
C GLY A 183 2.63 -14.10 15.52
N ASN A 184 3.55 -13.34 14.89
CA ASN A 184 4.27 -12.23 15.51
C ASN A 184 5.15 -12.64 16.71
N LEU A 185 5.66 -13.88 16.73
CA LEU A 185 6.52 -14.39 17.81
C LEU A 185 7.70 -13.46 18.14
N LEU A 186 8.15 -12.67 17.17
CA LEU A 186 9.28 -11.74 17.30
C LEU A 186 8.86 -10.29 17.57
N GLY A 187 7.56 -10.00 17.65
CA GLY A 187 7.02 -8.67 17.96
C GLY A 187 7.46 -7.56 16.99
N LEU A 188 7.77 -7.90 15.73
CA LEU A 188 8.43 -6.99 14.79
C LEU A 188 7.50 -5.91 14.24
N THR A 189 6.20 -6.18 14.16
CA THR A 189 5.20 -5.25 13.63
C THR A 189 3.86 -5.40 14.37
N GLY A 190 2.97 -4.42 14.21
CA GLY A 190 1.55 -4.58 14.55
C GLY A 190 0.85 -5.61 13.67
N ALA A 191 -0.36 -6.04 14.06
CA ALA A 191 -1.17 -6.94 13.26
C ALA A 191 -1.54 -6.29 11.90
N PRO A 192 -1.45 -6.99 10.76
CA PRO A 192 -1.79 -6.44 9.44
C PRO A 192 -3.25 -6.00 9.39
N GLN A 193 -3.49 -4.76 8.96
CA GLN A 193 -4.83 -4.16 8.94
C GLN A 193 -5.44 -4.02 7.54
N GLY A 194 -4.65 -4.26 6.49
CA GLY A 194 -5.05 -4.02 5.10
C GLY A 194 -5.30 -2.53 4.80
N LEU A 195 -5.53 -2.21 3.53
CA LEU A 195 -5.76 -0.84 3.08
C LEU A 195 -6.93 -0.18 3.83
N SER A 196 -8.03 -0.89 4.12
CA SER A 196 -9.17 -0.29 4.83
C SER A 196 -8.86 0.07 6.29
N GLY A 197 -7.88 -0.58 6.91
CA GLY A 197 -7.47 -0.31 8.30
C GLY A 197 -6.25 0.61 8.41
N SER A 198 -5.88 1.28 7.32
CA SER A 198 -4.67 2.09 7.18
C SER A 198 -4.90 3.59 7.28
N HIS A 199 -6.03 4.01 7.84
CA HIS A 199 -6.43 5.43 7.92
C HIS A 199 -5.28 6.32 8.41
N ASN A 200 -5.03 7.45 7.75
CA ASN A 200 -3.91 8.36 7.96
C ASN A 200 -2.48 7.80 7.72
N LYS A 201 -2.33 6.53 7.35
CA LYS A 201 -1.06 5.91 6.90
C LYS A 201 -0.99 5.77 5.40
N TYR A 202 -2.02 5.15 4.82
CA TYR A 202 -2.17 4.97 3.38
C TYR A 202 -3.56 5.50 2.97
N GLU A 203 -4.64 4.93 3.51
CA GLU A 203 -5.98 5.47 3.35
C GLU A 203 -6.09 6.85 4.01
N ALA A 204 -6.85 7.77 3.39
CA ALA A 204 -6.92 9.15 3.81
C ALA A 204 -8.32 9.75 3.64
N ASP A 205 -8.63 10.69 4.53
CA ASP A 205 -9.73 11.64 4.36
C ASP A 205 -9.62 12.39 3.01
N THR A 206 -10.70 13.04 2.58
CA THR A 206 -10.82 13.79 1.31
C THR A 206 -10.89 12.91 0.05
N SER A 207 -11.02 11.59 0.21
CA SER A 207 -11.21 10.65 -0.89
C SER A 207 -12.35 11.08 -1.84
N PRO A 208 -12.22 10.87 -3.17
CA PRO A 208 -13.22 11.36 -4.15
C PRO A 208 -14.54 10.60 -4.09
N THR A 209 -14.54 9.36 -3.62
CA THR A 209 -15.73 8.51 -3.64
C THR A 209 -15.93 7.72 -2.36
N ARG A 210 -15.02 7.83 -1.38
CA ARG A 210 -15.08 7.12 -0.10
C ARG A 210 -15.25 8.14 1.02
N GLY A 211 -15.96 7.72 2.07
CA GLY A 211 -16.21 8.55 3.24
C GLY A 211 -14.96 8.77 4.07
N ASP A 212 -14.86 9.92 4.73
CA ASP A 212 -13.89 10.13 5.80
C ASP A 212 -14.25 9.21 6.99
N LEU A 213 -13.27 8.52 7.56
CA LEU A 213 -13.52 7.47 8.57
C LEU A 213 -14.30 8.02 9.77
N TYR A 214 -13.88 9.15 10.32
CA TYR A 214 -14.49 9.75 11.52
C TYR A 214 -15.80 10.51 11.25
N LYS A 215 -16.11 10.76 9.98
CA LYS A 215 -17.38 11.39 9.58
C LYS A 215 -18.46 10.35 9.29
N VAL A 216 -18.10 9.30 8.54
CA VAL A 216 -19.04 8.31 8.01
C VAL A 216 -19.04 7.01 8.82
N GLY A 217 -17.96 6.74 9.57
CA GLY A 217 -17.74 5.44 10.22
C GLY A 217 -17.25 4.36 9.26
N ASN A 218 -16.95 4.73 8.00
CA ASN A 218 -16.46 3.83 6.96
C ASN A 218 -15.65 4.60 5.92
N ASN A 219 -14.49 4.07 5.55
CA ASN A 219 -13.52 4.69 4.65
C ASN A 219 -13.24 3.90 3.36
N TYR A 220 -13.97 2.81 3.10
CA TYR A 220 -13.72 1.95 1.93
C TYR A 220 -14.94 1.76 1.02
N LYS A 221 -16.16 1.88 1.57
CA LYS A 221 -17.40 1.82 0.80
C LYS A 221 -17.65 3.12 0.05
N LEU A 222 -18.03 2.96 -1.21
CA LEU A 222 -18.35 4.08 -2.09
C LEU A 222 -19.57 4.85 -1.56
N GLN A 223 -19.46 6.18 -1.55
CA GLN A 223 -20.52 7.12 -1.21
C GLN A 223 -21.15 7.65 -2.50
N VAL A 224 -22.37 7.20 -2.81
CA VAL A 224 -23.05 7.53 -4.09
C VAL A 224 -23.11 9.05 -4.37
N PRO A 225 -23.40 9.93 -3.39
CA PRO A 225 -23.37 11.37 -3.62
C PRO A 225 -21.98 11.91 -4.02
N GLN A 226 -20.90 11.35 -3.48
CA GLN A 226 -19.54 11.75 -3.86
C GLN A 226 -19.18 11.20 -5.26
N PHE A 227 -19.61 9.98 -5.57
CA PHE A 227 -19.46 9.45 -6.93
C PHE A 227 -20.21 10.30 -7.95
N GLN A 228 -21.42 10.78 -7.65
CA GLN A 228 -22.14 11.71 -8.52
C GLN A 228 -21.32 12.97 -8.81
N GLN A 229 -20.73 13.58 -7.78
CA GLN A 229 -19.86 14.76 -7.96
C GLN A 229 -18.62 14.43 -8.82
N TYR A 230 -17.99 13.27 -8.61
CA TYR A 230 -16.87 12.84 -9.46
C TYR A 230 -17.33 12.57 -10.89
N TYR A 231 -18.48 11.92 -11.04
CA TYR A 231 -19.12 11.68 -12.32
C TYR A 231 -19.36 12.99 -13.04
N ASP A 232 -19.79 14.06 -12.40
CA ASP A 232 -19.98 15.36 -13.07
C ASP A 232 -18.64 16.01 -13.46
N ALA A 233 -17.57 15.72 -12.71
CA ALA A 233 -16.23 16.28 -12.88
C ALA A 233 -15.23 15.43 -13.69
N THR A 234 -15.60 14.27 -14.30
CA THR A 234 -14.66 13.24 -14.82
C THR A 234 -13.57 13.67 -15.81
N GLN A 235 -13.54 14.93 -16.26
CA GLN A 235 -12.45 15.48 -17.07
C GLN A 235 -11.37 16.07 -16.16
N TYR A 236 -10.10 15.80 -16.44
CA TYR A 236 -8.97 16.20 -15.57
C TYR A 236 -9.03 17.68 -15.17
N ASP A 237 -9.29 18.57 -16.13
CA ASP A 237 -9.34 20.03 -15.90
C ASP A 237 -10.45 20.47 -14.94
N ASN A 238 -11.50 19.65 -14.78
CA ASN A 238 -12.63 19.91 -13.89
C ASN A 238 -12.42 19.28 -12.50
N LEU A 239 -11.34 18.53 -12.27
CA LEU A 239 -11.11 17.85 -11.00
C LEU A 239 -10.64 18.76 -9.88
N LEU A 240 -10.06 19.93 -10.20
CA LEU A 240 -9.57 20.85 -9.17
C LEU A 240 -10.71 21.30 -8.26
N ASP A 241 -11.81 21.82 -8.83
CA ASP A 241 -12.94 22.32 -8.06
C ASP A 241 -13.59 21.22 -7.21
N PHE A 242 -13.73 20.02 -7.79
CA PHE A 242 -14.25 18.86 -7.07
C PHE A 242 -13.32 18.47 -5.90
N ARG A 243 -12.01 18.45 -6.13
CA ARG A 243 -11.04 18.15 -5.09
C ARG A 243 -11.03 19.19 -3.98
N VAL A 244 -11.08 20.49 -4.33
CA VAL A 244 -11.20 21.58 -3.35
C VAL A 244 -12.48 21.41 -2.54
N SER A 245 -13.59 21.04 -3.18
CA SER A 245 -14.85 20.73 -2.50
C SER A 245 -14.71 19.57 -1.51
N ARG A 246 -14.04 18.47 -1.90
CA ARG A 246 -13.79 17.33 -1.00
C ARG A 246 -12.92 17.72 0.20
N PHE A 247 -11.86 18.48 -0.02
CA PHE A 247 -11.02 19.01 1.05
C PHE A 247 -11.81 19.90 2.02
N ASN A 248 -12.59 20.84 1.48
CA ASN A 248 -13.42 21.74 2.30
C ASN A 248 -14.53 21.00 3.03
N ASP A 249 -15.11 19.95 2.46
CA ASP A 249 -16.09 19.09 3.14
C ASP A 249 -15.46 18.43 4.38
N SER A 250 -14.27 17.84 4.26
CA SER A 250 -13.54 17.29 5.41
C SER A 250 -13.24 18.37 6.45
N LEU A 251 -12.72 19.53 6.02
CA LEU A 251 -12.44 20.67 6.91
C LEU A 251 -13.67 21.16 7.66
N THR A 252 -14.80 21.30 6.99
CA THR A 252 -15.99 21.96 7.53
C THR A 252 -16.94 21.02 8.27
N THR A 253 -16.77 19.70 8.13
CA THR A 253 -17.70 18.70 8.69
C THR A 253 -17.05 17.59 9.52
N ASN A 254 -15.75 17.33 9.38
CA ASN A 254 -15.06 16.27 10.11
C ASN A 254 -14.15 16.86 11.19
N GLY A 255 -14.58 16.87 12.45
CA GLY A 255 -13.78 17.41 13.56
C GLY A 255 -12.47 16.65 13.85
N TYR A 256 -12.30 15.47 13.25
CA TYR A 256 -11.09 14.65 13.31
C TYR A 256 -10.34 14.62 11.98
N PHE A 257 -10.64 15.54 11.05
CA PHE A 257 -9.91 15.65 9.80
C PHE A 257 -8.42 15.84 10.06
N PHE A 258 -7.59 14.97 9.52
CA PHE A 258 -6.13 15.11 9.54
C PHE A 258 -5.57 14.90 8.14
N PHE A 259 -4.96 15.95 7.60
CA PHE A 259 -4.32 15.95 6.30
C PHE A 259 -2.81 15.75 6.49
N GLY A 260 -2.41 14.49 6.62
CA GLY A 260 -1.02 14.12 6.92
C GLY A 260 -0.05 14.36 5.76
N PRO A 261 1.27 14.39 6.04
CA PRO A 261 2.31 14.68 5.06
C PRO A 261 2.43 13.63 3.94
N PHE A 262 2.04 12.38 4.21
CA PHE A 262 1.99 11.32 3.21
C PHE A 262 0.56 11.03 2.75
N ALA A 263 -0.30 10.53 3.65
CA ALA A 263 -1.66 10.11 3.29
C ALA A 263 -2.49 11.27 2.69
N GLY A 264 -2.40 12.48 3.26
CA GLY A 264 -3.09 13.66 2.75
C GLY A 264 -2.44 14.23 1.48
N ILE A 265 -1.19 14.68 1.57
CA ILE A 265 -0.53 15.41 0.47
C ILE A 265 -0.28 14.52 -0.76
N LEU A 266 -0.02 13.23 -0.57
CA LEU A 266 0.42 12.31 -1.64
C LEU A 266 -0.65 11.29 -1.99
N VAL A 267 -1.22 10.56 -1.02
CA VAL A 267 -2.19 9.50 -1.38
C VAL A 267 -3.55 10.06 -1.79
N ALA A 268 -4.13 11.01 -1.05
CA ALA A 268 -5.42 11.59 -1.43
C ALA A 268 -5.47 12.11 -2.89
N PRO A 269 -4.43 12.80 -3.44
CA PRO A 269 -4.36 13.14 -4.87
C PRO A 269 -4.51 11.98 -5.84
N ALA A 270 -3.97 10.82 -5.49
CA ALA A 270 -3.96 9.64 -6.35
C ALA A 270 -5.38 9.20 -6.66
N GLY A 271 -6.32 9.33 -5.71
CA GLY A 271 -7.72 9.01 -5.92
C GLY A 271 -8.38 9.79 -7.06
N PHE A 272 -7.94 11.02 -7.32
CA PHE A 272 -8.46 11.89 -8.39
C PHE A 272 -7.73 11.68 -9.72
N SER A 273 -6.40 11.59 -9.66
CA SER A 273 -5.54 11.51 -10.86
C SER A 273 -5.49 10.10 -11.46
N PHE A 274 -5.43 9.05 -10.63
CA PHE A 274 -5.25 7.69 -11.14
C PHE A 274 -6.39 7.23 -12.06
N PRO A 275 -7.67 7.50 -11.80
CA PRO A 275 -8.72 7.06 -12.72
C PRO A 275 -8.61 7.73 -14.09
N VAL A 276 -8.40 9.04 -14.15
CA VAL A 276 -8.26 9.77 -15.43
C VAL A 276 -6.96 9.43 -16.17
N ARG A 277 -5.92 8.97 -15.46
CA ARG A 277 -4.64 8.57 -16.06
C ARG A 277 -4.60 7.10 -16.48
N MET A 278 -5.13 6.20 -15.66
CA MET A 278 -4.92 4.75 -15.76
C MET A 278 -6.21 3.92 -15.91
N MET A 279 -7.39 4.50 -15.71
CA MET A 279 -8.69 3.86 -16.00
C MET A 279 -9.31 4.40 -17.30
N ALA A 280 -8.71 5.43 -17.89
CA ALA A 280 -9.02 5.92 -19.22
C ALA A 280 -8.69 4.85 -20.28
N ASN A 281 -9.49 4.78 -21.35
CA ASN A 281 -9.21 3.86 -22.46
C ASN A 281 -8.23 4.52 -23.45
N HIS A 282 -7.07 3.91 -23.67
CA HIS A 282 -6.01 4.38 -24.57
C HIS A 282 -6.11 3.69 -25.94
N SER A 283 -7.16 4.01 -26.69
CA SER A 283 -7.44 3.42 -28.00
C SER A 283 -6.76 4.18 -29.15
N ASP A 284 -6.91 3.69 -30.39
CA ASP A 284 -6.48 4.39 -31.60
C ASP A 284 -7.11 5.79 -31.74
N GLU A 285 -8.39 5.92 -31.35
CA GLU A 285 -9.14 7.18 -31.37
C GLU A 285 -8.67 8.15 -30.26
N PHE A 286 -8.33 7.60 -29.08
CA PHE A 286 -7.91 8.37 -27.91
C PHE A 286 -6.56 7.85 -27.37
N PRO A 287 -5.44 8.04 -28.08
CA PRO A 287 -4.15 7.44 -27.70
C PRO A 287 -3.63 7.97 -26.35
N THR A 288 -3.99 9.21 -26.00
CA THR A 288 -3.66 9.82 -24.70
C THR A 288 -4.62 9.42 -23.57
N GLY A 289 -5.61 8.57 -23.86
CA GLY A 289 -6.62 8.11 -22.93
C GLY A 289 -7.87 8.98 -22.92
N MET A 290 -9.03 8.34 -22.88
CA MET A 290 -10.31 8.97 -22.51
C MET A 290 -11.03 8.16 -21.43
N LEU A 291 -11.31 8.79 -20.29
CA LEU A 291 -12.16 8.20 -19.26
C LEU A 291 -13.63 8.51 -19.58
N SER A 292 -14.30 7.58 -20.25
CA SER A 292 -15.74 7.69 -20.48
C SER A 292 -16.51 7.54 -19.16
N LYS A 293 -17.72 8.10 -19.12
CA LYS A 293 -18.66 7.93 -18.01
C LYS A 293 -18.97 6.46 -17.71
N GLU A 294 -19.09 5.64 -18.76
CA GLU A 294 -19.32 4.20 -18.63
C GLU A 294 -18.10 3.47 -18.06
N ASN A 295 -16.88 3.83 -18.47
CA ASN A 295 -15.67 3.26 -17.88
C ASN A 295 -15.54 3.67 -16.41
N LEU A 296 -15.83 4.92 -16.06
CA LEU A 296 -15.86 5.35 -14.66
C LEU A 296 -16.86 4.51 -13.86
N LYS A 297 -18.10 4.37 -14.34
CA LYS A 297 -19.13 3.54 -13.70
C LYS A 297 -18.65 2.09 -13.51
N SER A 298 -18.05 1.49 -14.54
CA SER A 298 -17.50 0.13 -14.48
C SER A 298 -16.42 -0.03 -13.40
N PHE A 299 -15.42 0.85 -13.38
CA PHE A 299 -14.32 0.78 -12.42
C PHE A 299 -14.75 1.06 -10.98
N PHE A 300 -15.85 1.79 -10.76
CA PHE A 300 -16.38 2.10 -9.43
C PHE A 300 -17.61 1.26 -9.06
N ALA A 301 -17.95 0.24 -9.85
CA ALA A 301 -19.08 -0.67 -9.64
C ALA A 301 -20.46 0.03 -9.54
N ILE A 302 -20.66 1.10 -10.32
CA ILE A 302 -21.90 1.87 -10.34
C ILE A 302 -22.78 1.46 -11.52
N THR A 303 -24.08 1.29 -11.24
CA THR A 303 -25.13 1.11 -12.24
C THR A 303 -26.17 2.23 -12.12
N GLY A 304 -27.06 2.32 -13.12
CA GLY A 304 -28.08 3.37 -13.20
C GLY A 304 -27.61 4.62 -13.92
N GLU A 305 -28.41 5.67 -13.80
CA GLU A 305 -28.25 6.95 -14.49
C GLU A 305 -27.92 8.06 -13.50
N SER A 306 -27.38 9.17 -14.03
CA SER A 306 -27.08 10.38 -13.24
C SER A 306 -28.29 10.81 -12.40
N GLY A 307 -28.09 11.03 -11.11
CA GLY A 307 -29.14 11.32 -10.13
C GLY A 307 -29.85 10.09 -9.54
N ASN A 308 -29.61 8.88 -10.06
CA ASN A 308 -30.19 7.63 -9.56
C ASN A 308 -29.20 6.46 -9.71
N PHE A 309 -27.99 6.64 -9.19
CA PHE A 309 -26.95 5.63 -9.19
C PHE A 309 -27.12 4.60 -8.08
N GLN A 310 -26.72 3.36 -8.36
CA GLN A 310 -26.64 2.27 -7.39
C GLN A 310 -25.22 1.71 -7.34
N TYR A 311 -24.70 1.55 -6.12
CA TYR A 311 -23.39 0.95 -5.88
C TYR A 311 -23.51 -0.55 -5.67
N ASN A 312 -22.76 -1.32 -6.48
CA ASN A 312 -22.69 -2.77 -6.41
C ASN A 312 -21.38 -3.15 -5.71
N GLU A 313 -21.42 -3.27 -4.39
CA GLU A 313 -20.21 -3.42 -3.55
C GLU A 313 -19.31 -4.58 -4.02
N GLY A 314 -18.05 -4.26 -4.33
CA GLY A 314 -17.03 -5.23 -4.74
C GLY A 314 -17.09 -5.66 -6.20
N HIS A 315 -18.03 -5.15 -7.01
CA HIS A 315 -18.19 -5.54 -8.41
C HIS A 315 -17.41 -4.64 -9.39
N GLU A 316 -16.33 -3.99 -8.95
CA GLU A 316 -15.49 -3.16 -9.82
C GLU A 316 -14.94 -3.98 -11.01
N ARG A 317 -14.97 -3.40 -12.20
CA ARG A 317 -14.67 -4.12 -13.46
C ARG A 317 -13.76 -3.32 -14.37
N ILE A 318 -12.79 -4.02 -14.95
CA ILE A 318 -12.08 -3.55 -16.14
C ILE A 318 -13.07 -3.68 -17.32
N PRO A 319 -13.36 -2.60 -18.07
CA PRO A 319 -14.29 -2.66 -19.19
C PRO A 319 -13.82 -3.62 -20.30
N ASP A 320 -14.76 -4.19 -21.05
CA ASP A 320 -14.43 -4.93 -22.27
C ASP A 320 -13.89 -3.98 -23.36
N ASN A 321 -13.06 -4.50 -24.26
CA ASN A 321 -12.43 -3.73 -25.35
C ASN A 321 -11.72 -2.46 -24.84
N TRP A 322 -10.97 -2.63 -23.75
CA TRP A 322 -10.25 -1.56 -23.07
C TRP A 322 -8.72 -1.77 -23.21
N TYR A 323 -8.01 -0.65 -23.37
CA TYR A 323 -6.57 -0.59 -23.63
C TYR A 323 -5.89 0.27 -22.58
N LYS A 324 -4.86 -0.27 -21.92
CA LYS A 324 -4.06 0.42 -20.91
C LYS A 324 -3.09 1.43 -21.53
N LEU A 325 -2.35 2.18 -20.70
CA LEU A 325 -1.32 3.09 -21.18
C LEU A 325 -0.31 2.37 -22.11
N PRO A 326 0.15 3.05 -23.18
CA PRO A 326 1.16 2.53 -24.09
C PRO A 326 2.48 2.17 -23.41
N ILE A 327 3.14 1.16 -23.96
CA ILE A 327 4.47 0.75 -23.52
C ILE A 327 5.47 1.90 -23.72
N GLY A 328 6.23 2.23 -22.68
CA GLY A 328 7.16 3.35 -22.66
C GLY A 328 6.53 4.73 -22.41
N ASP A 329 5.24 4.77 -22.07
CA ASP A 329 4.50 5.91 -21.52
C ASP A 329 3.78 5.52 -20.21
N GLU A 330 4.32 4.55 -19.48
CA GLU A 330 3.74 4.07 -18.22
C GLU A 330 3.60 5.21 -17.19
N TYR A 331 2.59 5.10 -16.32
CA TYR A 331 2.40 6.11 -15.26
C TYR A 331 3.43 5.94 -14.14
N THR A 332 4.29 6.94 -13.96
CA THR A 332 5.48 6.91 -13.08
C THR A 332 5.30 7.71 -11.81
N ILE A 333 6.23 7.53 -10.86
CA ILE A 333 6.35 8.43 -9.69
C ILE A 333 6.45 9.89 -10.13
N LEU A 334 7.21 10.20 -11.19
CA LEU A 334 7.35 11.58 -11.68
C LEU A 334 6.03 12.12 -12.27
N GLY A 335 5.29 11.30 -13.03
CA GLY A 335 3.96 11.65 -13.52
C GLY A 335 2.98 11.92 -12.38
N PHE A 336 3.02 11.08 -11.33
CA PHE A 336 2.23 11.25 -10.12
C PHE A 336 2.59 12.54 -9.37
N LEU A 337 3.87 12.83 -9.13
CA LEU A 337 4.29 14.06 -8.45
C LEU A 337 3.93 15.31 -9.26
N ALA A 338 3.98 15.25 -10.59
CA ALA A 338 3.53 16.35 -11.45
C ALA A 338 2.02 16.61 -11.30
N ASP A 339 1.18 15.57 -11.21
CA ASP A 339 -0.26 15.74 -10.97
C ASP A 339 -0.55 16.25 -9.54
N VAL A 340 0.25 15.86 -8.53
CA VAL A 340 0.18 16.43 -7.18
C VAL A 340 0.44 17.94 -7.22
N LEU A 341 1.51 18.35 -7.92
CA LEU A 341 1.88 19.76 -8.10
C LEU A 341 0.83 20.56 -8.84
N ASP A 342 0.29 20.02 -9.94
CA ASP A 342 -0.69 20.72 -10.75
C ASP A 342 -1.93 21.15 -9.94
N PHE A 343 -2.38 20.31 -9.00
CA PHE A 343 -3.44 20.71 -8.05
C PHE A 343 -2.93 21.65 -6.96
N GLY A 344 -1.77 21.36 -6.38
CA GLY A 344 -1.20 22.09 -5.26
C GLY A 344 -0.82 23.54 -5.58
N GLU A 345 -0.30 23.81 -6.77
CA GLU A 345 0.05 25.17 -7.24
C GLU A 345 -1.20 26.03 -7.49
N LYS A 346 -2.32 25.41 -7.91
CA LYS A 346 -3.60 26.09 -8.13
C LYS A 346 -4.37 26.32 -6.84
N TYR A 347 -4.19 25.47 -5.83
CA TYR A 347 -4.79 25.61 -4.52
C TYR A 347 -3.84 25.12 -3.41
N LEU A 348 -3.00 26.06 -2.92
CA LEU A 348 -1.94 25.82 -1.93
C LEU A 348 -2.36 25.03 -0.67
N PRO A 349 -3.59 25.15 -0.12
CA PRO A 349 -4.01 24.33 1.01
C PRO A 349 -3.91 22.82 0.78
N LEU A 350 -3.92 22.35 -0.48
CA LEU A 350 -3.73 20.92 -0.81
C LEU A 350 -2.29 20.42 -0.59
N LEU A 351 -1.33 21.31 -0.34
CA LEU A 351 0.05 20.99 0.04
C LEU A 351 0.33 21.28 1.52
N GLN A 352 -0.69 21.64 2.30
CA GLN A 352 -0.53 22.05 3.68
C GLN A 352 -0.91 20.92 4.64
N THR A 353 0.08 20.37 5.32
CA THR A 353 -0.17 19.44 6.44
C THR A 353 -0.94 20.17 7.54
N GLY A 354 -1.91 19.49 8.15
CA GLY A 354 -2.71 20.08 9.23
C GLY A 354 -3.93 19.24 9.55
N GLY A 355 -4.78 19.75 10.43
CA GLY A 355 -6.02 19.06 10.77
C GLY A 355 -6.94 19.87 11.64
N ASN A 356 -8.17 19.40 11.78
CA ASN A 356 -9.10 19.91 12.76
C ASN A 356 -8.70 19.46 14.17
N THR A 357 -8.94 20.33 15.15
CA THR A 357 -8.56 20.17 16.57
C THR A 357 -9.71 19.62 17.43
N GLY A 358 -10.49 18.69 16.88
CA GLY A 358 -11.60 18.03 17.58
C GLY A 358 -12.98 18.63 17.30
N LYS A 359 -13.07 19.67 16.47
CA LYS A 359 -14.33 20.24 15.98
C LYS A 359 -14.20 20.60 14.50
N PRO A 360 -15.30 20.56 13.72
CA PRO A 360 -15.26 21.05 12.35
C PRO A 360 -14.90 22.55 12.31
N ASN A 361 -14.31 23.00 11.21
CA ASN A 361 -13.85 24.40 11.01
C ASN A 361 -12.79 24.87 12.02
N THR A 362 -11.92 23.98 12.48
CA THR A 362 -10.80 24.36 13.37
C THR A 362 -9.44 23.94 12.80
N PHE A 363 -9.36 23.90 11.46
CA PHE A 363 -8.17 23.44 10.76
C PHE A 363 -6.97 24.31 11.15
N THR A 364 -6.02 23.68 11.82
CA THR A 364 -4.78 24.31 12.24
C THR A 364 -3.67 23.76 11.36
N PRO A 365 -3.06 24.58 10.51
CA PRO A 365 -1.96 24.12 9.68
C PRO A 365 -0.71 23.86 10.52
N VAL A 366 0.08 22.90 10.07
CA VAL A 366 1.41 22.64 10.60
C VAL A 366 2.43 23.21 9.62
N ASP A 367 3.36 23.99 10.15
CA ASP A 367 4.47 24.48 9.36
C ASP A 367 5.41 23.34 8.96
N LEU A 368 5.64 23.19 7.65
CA LEU A 368 6.51 22.15 7.09
C LEU A 368 7.95 22.29 7.58
N GLY A 369 8.42 23.54 7.76
CA GLY A 369 9.73 23.82 8.33
C GLY A 369 9.86 23.26 9.74
N SER A 370 8.84 23.43 10.56
CA SER A 370 8.79 22.91 11.93
C SER A 370 8.79 21.38 11.97
N VAL A 371 7.98 20.72 11.13
CA VAL A 371 7.93 19.25 11.02
C VAL A 371 9.27 18.67 10.59
N THR A 372 9.90 19.30 9.59
CA THR A 372 11.11 18.78 8.95
C THR A 372 12.39 19.37 9.55
N LYS A 373 12.29 20.10 10.66
CA LYS A 373 13.40 20.80 11.33
C LYS A 373 14.20 21.69 10.39
N GLY A 374 13.51 22.35 9.46
CA GLY A 374 14.04 23.30 8.50
C GLY A 374 14.59 22.68 7.22
N VAL A 375 14.52 21.36 7.03
CA VAL A 375 15.01 20.69 5.82
C VAL A 375 14.13 21.01 4.61
N PHE A 376 12.81 21.07 4.79
CA PHE A 376 11.85 21.46 3.76
C PHE A 376 10.92 22.56 4.29
N SER A 377 10.54 23.50 3.43
CA SER A 377 9.53 24.51 3.76
C SER A 377 8.52 24.62 2.63
N ALA A 378 7.28 25.03 2.95
CA ALA A 378 6.25 25.21 1.93
C ALA A 378 6.69 26.20 0.83
N ALA A 379 7.50 27.20 1.18
CA ALA A 379 8.03 28.20 0.25
C ALA A 379 9.00 27.63 -0.79
N THR A 380 9.80 26.62 -0.41
CA THR A 380 10.87 26.05 -1.25
C THR A 380 10.56 24.64 -1.73
N LEU A 381 9.44 24.03 -1.29
CA LEU A 381 9.07 22.65 -1.61
C LEU A 381 8.99 22.42 -3.13
N LEU A 382 8.60 23.44 -3.87
CA LEU A 382 8.43 23.39 -5.33
C LEU A 382 9.72 23.71 -6.10
N GLU A 383 10.79 24.12 -5.41
CA GLU A 383 12.06 24.45 -6.05
C GLU A 383 12.86 23.18 -6.38
N GLY A 384 13.29 23.07 -7.64
CA GLY A 384 14.15 21.97 -8.09
C GLY A 384 13.52 20.60 -7.85
N ASN A 385 14.19 19.77 -7.06
CA ASN A 385 13.76 18.42 -6.71
C ASN A 385 13.26 18.27 -5.27
N ASN A 386 13.00 19.39 -4.57
CA ASN A 386 12.62 19.37 -3.17
C ASN A 386 11.36 18.54 -2.90
N LEU A 387 10.33 18.60 -3.76
CA LEU A 387 9.13 17.78 -3.60
C LEU A 387 9.42 16.28 -3.73
N GLU A 388 10.24 15.88 -4.71
CA GLU A 388 10.62 14.47 -4.90
C GLU A 388 11.46 13.98 -3.71
N CYS A 389 12.38 14.81 -3.22
CA CYS A 389 13.16 14.56 -2.02
C CYS A 389 12.28 14.45 -0.76
N TYR A 390 11.28 15.32 -0.64
CA TYR A 390 10.30 15.30 0.44
C TYR A 390 9.47 14.01 0.39
N PHE A 391 8.92 13.66 -0.77
CA PHE A 391 8.17 12.42 -1.00
C PHE A 391 8.93 11.19 -0.48
N PHE A 392 10.15 10.96 -0.98
CA PHE A 392 10.93 9.80 -0.62
C PHE A 392 11.39 9.79 0.86
N GLN A 393 11.64 10.95 1.45
CA GLN A 393 12.12 11.03 2.83
C GLN A 393 11.00 10.98 3.86
N ILE A 394 9.83 11.56 3.59
CA ILE A 394 8.65 11.42 4.45
C ILE A 394 8.17 9.97 4.48
N SER A 395 8.14 9.29 3.33
CA SER A 395 7.75 7.87 3.28
C SER A 395 8.68 6.97 4.09
N GLN A 396 9.98 7.29 4.15
CA GLN A 396 10.93 6.58 5.03
C GLN A 396 10.73 6.93 6.50
N ASN A 397 10.40 8.18 6.81
CA ASN A 397 10.20 8.64 8.18
C ASN A 397 8.91 8.13 8.83
N ALA A 398 7.99 7.55 8.05
CA ALA A 398 6.83 6.84 8.58
C ALA A 398 7.16 5.38 9.03
N LEU A 399 8.32 4.83 8.63
CA LEU A 399 8.74 3.46 8.99
C LEU A 399 9.05 3.21 10.48
N PRO A 400 9.60 4.15 11.27
CA PRO A 400 9.99 3.93 12.66
C PRO A 400 8.84 3.54 13.60
N ASP A 401 7.60 3.99 13.33
CA ASP A 401 6.45 3.76 14.21
C ASP A 401 5.93 2.32 14.20
N ILE A 402 6.25 1.56 13.15
CA ILE A 402 5.78 0.18 12.99
C ILE A 402 6.63 -0.83 13.77
N LEU A 403 7.93 -0.55 13.95
CA LEU A 403 8.88 -1.54 14.48
C LEU A 403 8.79 -1.74 15.99
N GLY A 404 8.00 -0.95 16.70
CA GLY A 404 8.05 -0.90 18.16
C GLY A 404 9.41 -0.37 18.64
N GLY A 405 9.41 0.55 19.59
CA GLY A 405 10.65 1.06 20.16
C GLY A 405 11.39 0.03 21.00
N SER A 406 12.05 -0.97 20.41
CA SER A 406 13.24 -1.64 20.95
C SER A 406 13.86 -2.58 19.93
N GLN A 407 15.19 -2.69 19.93
CA GLN A 407 15.95 -3.67 19.15
C GLN A 407 15.50 -5.08 19.54
N SER A 408 14.80 -5.78 18.63
CA SER A 408 14.56 -7.21 18.77
C SER A 408 15.80 -7.98 18.31
N SER A 409 16.18 -8.99 19.10
CA SER A 409 17.52 -9.62 19.10
C SER A 409 17.84 -10.56 17.93
N ILE A 410 17.16 -10.47 16.78
CA ILE A 410 17.48 -11.27 15.60
C ILE A 410 17.31 -10.44 14.33
N GLY A 411 18.43 -10.14 13.66
CA GLY A 411 18.47 -9.57 12.32
C GLY A 411 18.41 -8.04 12.30
N ASN A 412 19.49 -7.42 11.85
CA ASN A 412 19.62 -5.97 11.65
C ASN A 412 18.32 -5.39 11.02
N LYS A 413 17.76 -4.29 11.54
CA LYS A 413 16.60 -3.56 10.96
C LYS A 413 16.71 -3.41 9.43
N ASN A 414 17.96 -3.37 8.97
CA ASN A 414 18.40 -3.29 7.58
C ASN A 414 18.09 -4.52 6.69
N SER A 415 17.73 -5.68 7.24
CA SER A 415 17.48 -6.91 6.45
C SER A 415 16.04 -7.03 5.96
N VAL A 416 15.07 -6.61 6.78
CA VAL A 416 13.65 -6.56 6.43
C VAL A 416 13.31 -5.30 5.64
N LEU A 417 13.87 -4.14 6.05
CA LEU A 417 13.70 -2.87 5.36
C LEU A 417 14.71 -2.65 4.22
N GLY A 418 15.66 -3.57 4.05
CA GLY A 418 16.77 -3.49 3.11
C GLY A 418 16.33 -3.16 1.68
N PRO A 419 15.29 -3.80 1.11
CA PRO A 419 14.83 -3.48 -0.24
C PRO A 419 14.22 -2.08 -0.40
N LEU A 420 13.38 -1.62 0.54
CA LEU A 420 12.79 -0.27 0.53
C LEU A 420 13.86 0.79 0.74
N SER A 421 14.67 0.59 1.77
CA SER A 421 15.77 1.48 2.11
C SER A 421 16.77 1.56 0.97
N THR A 422 17.16 0.44 0.34
CA THR A 422 18.12 0.46 -0.78
C THR A 422 17.55 1.14 -2.03
N THR A 423 16.29 0.86 -2.39
CA THR A 423 15.65 1.47 -3.56
C THR A 423 15.49 2.98 -3.37
N ILE A 424 14.99 3.39 -2.21
CA ILE A 424 14.83 4.81 -1.88
C ILE A 424 16.20 5.49 -1.73
N VAL A 425 17.15 4.90 -1.01
CA VAL A 425 18.50 5.48 -0.83
C VAL A 425 19.22 5.63 -2.15
N THR A 426 19.13 4.65 -3.07
CA THR A 426 19.74 4.75 -4.40
C THR A 426 19.15 5.92 -5.19
N ARG A 427 17.82 6.10 -5.14
CA ARG A 427 17.14 7.22 -5.80
C ARG A 427 17.51 8.56 -5.16
N LEU A 428 17.52 8.64 -3.83
CA LEU A 428 17.90 9.84 -3.07
C LEU A 428 19.34 10.27 -3.31
N GLN A 429 20.29 9.32 -3.38
CA GLN A 429 21.69 9.58 -3.70
C GLN A 429 21.85 10.18 -5.10
N GLY A 430 21.09 9.70 -6.08
CA GLY A 430 21.09 10.24 -7.44
C GLY A 430 20.48 11.64 -7.56
N LEU A 431 19.64 12.04 -6.59
CA LEU A 431 18.95 13.33 -6.58
C LEU A 431 19.72 14.42 -5.82
N GLY A 432 20.69 14.06 -4.96
CA GLY A 432 21.39 15.06 -4.12
C GLY A 432 20.46 15.71 -3.09
N CYS A 433 19.48 14.97 -2.60
CA CYS A 433 18.47 15.47 -1.67
C CYS A 433 19.07 15.97 -0.35
N PRO A 434 18.56 17.08 0.22
CA PRO A 434 18.93 17.48 1.58
C PRO A 434 18.45 16.41 2.56
N LYS A 435 19.28 16.05 3.54
CA LYS A 435 19.01 14.92 4.43
C LYS A 435 18.02 15.29 5.54
N LEU A 436 16.90 14.58 5.60
CA LEU A 436 15.90 14.61 6.66
C LEU A 436 16.14 13.46 7.63
N GLU A 437 16.74 13.76 8.78
CA GLU A 437 17.09 12.75 9.80
C GLU A 437 15.87 12.21 10.56
N ALA A 438 14.90 13.08 10.84
CA ALA A 438 13.68 12.75 11.57
C ALA A 438 12.62 13.83 11.34
N ILE A 439 11.34 13.45 11.38
CA ILE A 439 10.22 14.40 11.51
C ILE A 439 9.86 14.64 12.98
N ASP A 440 9.46 15.86 13.32
CA ASP A 440 8.90 16.19 14.63
C ASP A 440 7.40 15.88 14.67
N GLN A 441 7.06 14.63 15.01
CA GLN A 441 5.67 14.18 15.13
C GLN A 441 4.92 14.85 16.30
N THR A 442 5.62 15.47 17.26
CA THR A 442 4.95 16.14 18.39
C THR A 442 4.10 17.32 17.93
N GLN A 443 4.39 17.88 16.75
CA GLN A 443 3.57 18.89 16.07
C GLN A 443 2.14 18.39 15.77
N TYR A 444 1.95 17.06 15.70
CA TYR A 444 0.67 16.44 15.39
C TYR A 444 -0.18 16.09 16.61
N ASN A 445 0.38 16.16 17.83
CA ASN A 445 -0.32 15.80 19.08
C ASN A 445 -1.59 16.63 19.33
N GLN A 446 -1.72 17.79 18.70
CA GLN A 446 -2.91 18.64 18.79
C GLN A 446 -4.09 18.13 17.94
N PHE A 447 -3.87 17.22 16.99
CA PHE A 447 -4.90 16.71 16.09
C PHE A 447 -5.44 15.39 16.61
N PRO A 448 -6.69 15.33 17.10
CA PRO A 448 -7.24 14.09 17.58
C PRO A 448 -7.40 13.04 16.46
N GLY A 449 -7.57 13.45 15.19
CA GLY A 449 -7.56 12.52 14.04
C GLY A 449 -6.24 11.79 13.83
N TYR A 450 -5.13 12.40 14.22
CA TYR A 450 -3.80 11.78 14.23
C TYR A 450 -3.61 10.85 15.44
N ASN A 451 -4.10 11.26 16.61
CA ASN A 451 -3.89 10.50 17.86
C ASN A 451 -4.82 9.30 17.99
N MET A 452 -6.03 9.37 17.42
CA MET A 452 -6.98 8.28 17.48
C MET A 452 -6.60 7.25 16.43
N CYS A 453 -6.11 6.10 16.87
CA CYS A 453 -5.88 4.95 16.00
C CYS A 453 -6.87 3.85 16.38
N PRO A 454 -7.87 3.54 15.53
CA PRO A 454 -8.88 2.51 15.83
C PRO A 454 -8.27 1.13 16.10
N ASN A 455 -7.04 0.90 15.61
CA ASN A 455 -6.35 -0.39 15.65
C ASN A 455 -5.26 -0.48 16.74
N GLY A 456 -5.32 0.37 17.77
CA GLY A 456 -4.45 0.26 18.95
C GLY A 456 -3.01 0.73 18.77
N CYS A 457 -2.72 1.52 17.73
CA CYS A 457 -1.41 2.16 17.56
C CYS A 457 -1.26 3.42 18.45
N LYS A 458 -0.03 3.73 18.89
CA LYS A 458 0.28 4.89 19.74
C LYS A 458 0.49 6.16 18.89
N GLY A 459 -0.54 6.57 18.14
CA GLY A 459 -0.44 7.60 17.11
C GLY A 459 -0.07 7.03 15.73
N TYR A 460 -0.20 7.87 14.71
CA TYR A 460 -0.02 7.51 13.30
C TYR A 460 1.35 7.79 12.71
#